data_AF-A0A0C3AQX4-F1
#
_entry.id   AF-A0A0C3AQX4-F1
#
_cell.length_a   1.000
_cell.length_b   1.000
_cell.length_c   1.000
_cell.angle_alpha   90.00
_cell.angle_beta   90.00
_cell.angle_gamma   90.00
#
_symmetry.space_group_name_H-M   'P 1'
#
loop_
_entity.id
_entity.type
_entity.pdbx_description
1 polymer ?
#
loop_
_entity_poly.entity_id
_entity_poly.type
_entity_poly.pdbx_seq_one_letter_code
_entity_poly.pdbx_strand_id
1 'polypeptide(L)'
;MPKTYLRYAPRLRSIHVHRFPYPDPQGGPLSLPSLESFISDASLFNGPTLDDYGSLLRSCEHVSSLTLLQTTFLDGTHVASDIPLIHLKYLELSIYVMVLGSANILGNARHRQTSLDYDETNLRLGMQKYVFMPNLLAISFKNCTFIDSKGAGDFADALARRQEILKETSSLPGIEGLSFIGKENEASKVFCSRLRQAKQLDDVDIQVAEN
;
A
#
# COMPACT_ATOMS: atom_id res chain seq x y z
N MET A 1 -7.58 -14.21 19.06
CA MET A 1 -9.05 -14.26 18.82
C MET A 1 -9.29 -15.20 17.65
N PRO A 2 -10.18 -16.20 17.69
CA PRO A 2 -10.34 -17.10 16.53
C PRO A 2 -10.92 -16.38 15.30
N LYS A 3 -10.38 -16.67 14.10
CA LYS A 3 -10.86 -16.13 12.80
C LYS A 3 -12.38 -16.28 12.64
N THR A 4 -12.94 -17.33 13.23
CA THR A 4 -14.35 -17.68 13.26
C THR A 4 -15.25 -16.56 13.80
N TYR A 5 -14.82 -15.81 14.83
CA TYR A 5 -15.62 -14.71 15.38
C TYR A 5 -15.78 -13.54 14.42
N LEU A 6 -14.76 -13.28 13.60
CA LEU A 6 -14.78 -12.19 12.63
C LEU A 6 -15.80 -12.44 11.52
N ARG A 7 -16.06 -13.71 11.17
CA ARG A 7 -17.09 -14.08 10.19
C ARG A 7 -18.50 -13.69 10.64
N TYR A 8 -18.75 -13.67 11.94
CA TYR A 8 -20.04 -13.31 12.51
C TYR A 8 -20.16 -11.81 12.83
N ALA A 9 -19.17 -11.01 12.46
CA ALA A 9 -19.13 -9.57 12.69
C ALA A 9 -19.08 -8.77 11.38
N PRO A 10 -20.04 -8.93 10.43
CA PRO A 10 -19.96 -8.28 9.12
C PRO A 10 -20.09 -6.75 9.17
N ARG A 11 -20.62 -6.20 10.28
CA ARG A 11 -20.76 -4.76 10.53
C ARG A 11 -19.57 -4.15 11.28
N LEU A 12 -18.52 -4.94 11.53
CA LEU A 12 -17.32 -4.47 12.22
C LEU A 12 -16.63 -3.41 11.36
N ARG A 13 -16.43 -2.23 11.94
CA ARG A 13 -15.81 -1.07 11.26
C ARG A 13 -14.35 -0.87 11.60
N SER A 14 -13.95 -1.25 12.80
CA SER A 14 -12.57 -1.16 13.26
C SER A 14 -12.18 -2.46 13.93
N ILE A 15 -10.97 -2.91 13.62
CA ILE A 15 -10.40 -4.09 14.27
C ILE A 15 -8.93 -3.87 14.56
N HIS A 16 -8.54 -4.24 15.78
CA HIS A 16 -7.15 -4.40 16.17
C HIS A 16 -6.93 -5.88 16.47
N VAL A 17 -6.02 -6.49 15.72
CA VAL A 17 -5.68 -7.90 15.84
C VAL A 17 -4.22 -8.09 16.22
N HIS A 18 -3.95 -9.06 17.07
CA HIS A 18 -2.60 -9.51 17.38
C HIS A 18 -2.38 -10.88 16.75
N ARG A 19 -1.23 -11.08 16.10
CA ARG A 19 -0.84 -12.35 15.45
C ARG A 19 -1.82 -12.80 14.37
N PHE A 20 -2.29 -11.86 13.54
CA PHE A 20 -3.10 -12.16 12.37
C PHE A 20 -2.19 -12.49 11.17
N PRO A 21 -2.60 -13.39 10.24
CA PRO A 21 -3.85 -14.14 10.18
C PRO A 21 -3.94 -15.23 11.25
N TYR A 22 -5.13 -15.43 11.81
CA TYR A 22 -5.36 -16.54 12.73
C TYR A 22 -5.47 -17.86 11.95
N PRO A 23 -4.88 -18.97 12.45
CA PRO A 23 -5.12 -20.30 11.90
C PRO A 23 -6.62 -20.59 11.88
N ASP A 24 -7.11 -21.13 10.76
CA ASP A 24 -8.52 -21.45 10.62
C ASP A 24 -8.69 -22.89 10.11
N PRO A 25 -9.07 -23.82 10.99
CA PRO A 25 -9.26 -25.22 10.60
C PRO A 25 -10.41 -25.43 9.61
N GLN A 26 -11.34 -24.46 9.49
CA GLN A 26 -12.42 -24.54 8.51
C GLN A 26 -11.99 -24.05 7.12
N GLY A 27 -10.86 -23.35 7.01
CA GLY A 27 -10.40 -22.75 5.77
C GLY A 27 -11.34 -21.67 5.22
N GLY A 28 -10.87 -20.92 4.21
CA GLY A 28 -11.69 -19.97 3.46
C GLY A 28 -11.40 -18.48 3.72
N PRO A 29 -11.87 -17.61 2.81
CA PRO A 29 -11.64 -16.17 2.87
C PRO A 29 -12.42 -15.53 4.02
N LEU A 30 -11.81 -14.55 4.67
CA LEU A 30 -12.50 -13.70 5.64
C LEU A 30 -13.05 -12.48 4.90
N SER A 31 -14.35 -12.23 5.02
CA SER A 31 -15.01 -11.05 4.44
C SER A 31 -15.46 -10.10 5.54
N LEU A 32 -14.98 -8.85 5.51
CA LEU A 32 -15.37 -7.78 6.42
C LEU A 32 -15.78 -6.54 5.63
N PRO A 33 -16.98 -6.54 5.01
CA PRO A 33 -17.37 -5.52 4.03
C PRO A 33 -17.53 -4.13 4.65
N SER A 34 -17.88 -4.03 5.94
CA SER A 34 -18.02 -2.74 6.63
C SER A 34 -16.72 -2.22 7.25
N LEU A 35 -15.57 -2.88 7.01
CA LEU A 35 -14.33 -2.50 7.65
C LEU A 35 -13.82 -1.17 7.10
N GLU A 36 -13.54 -0.24 8.01
CA GLU A 36 -13.03 1.11 7.70
C GLU A 36 -11.59 1.28 8.20
N SER A 37 -11.21 0.59 9.29
CA SER A 37 -9.89 0.65 9.92
C SER A 37 -9.40 -0.73 10.36
N PHE A 38 -8.15 -1.04 10.02
CA PHE A 38 -7.51 -2.31 10.37
C PHE A 38 -6.12 -2.08 10.95
N ILE A 39 -5.87 -2.62 12.14
CA ILE A 39 -4.57 -2.61 12.80
C ILE A 39 -4.17 -4.07 13.06
N SER A 40 -3.01 -4.49 12.57
CA SER A 40 -2.45 -5.82 12.85
C SER A 40 -1.08 -5.71 13.47
N ASP A 41 -0.89 -6.36 14.61
CA ASP A 41 0.41 -6.51 15.26
C ASP A 41 0.95 -7.91 15.00
N ALA A 42 2.24 -8.01 14.68
CA ALA A 42 2.81 -9.23 14.16
C ALA A 42 2.87 -10.43 15.12
N SER A 43 2.92 -11.59 14.47
CA SER A 43 3.38 -12.87 15.00
C SER A 43 4.91 -12.92 15.04
N LEU A 44 5.48 -13.35 16.17
CA LEU A 44 6.92 -13.57 16.37
C LEU A 44 7.49 -14.76 15.57
N PHE A 45 6.66 -15.52 14.87
CA PHE A 45 7.07 -16.75 14.17
C PHE A 45 6.55 -16.73 12.73
N ASN A 46 7.46 -16.93 11.76
CA ASN A 46 7.24 -16.91 10.31
C ASN A 46 6.22 -15.85 9.89
N GLY A 47 6.65 -14.60 9.85
CA GLY A 47 5.72 -13.48 9.71
C GLY A 47 4.88 -13.56 8.43
N PRO A 48 3.62 -13.14 8.53
CA PRO A 48 2.68 -13.22 7.41
C PRO A 48 3.14 -12.37 6.23
N THR A 49 3.00 -12.90 5.03
CA THR A 49 3.24 -12.16 3.78
C THR A 49 2.03 -11.27 3.48
N LEU A 50 2.15 -10.33 2.54
CA LEU A 50 1.01 -9.52 2.11
C LEU A 50 -0.12 -10.39 1.54
N ASP A 51 0.22 -11.53 0.93
CA ASP A 51 -0.73 -12.50 0.38
C ASP A 51 -1.66 -13.08 1.45
N ASP A 52 -1.16 -13.24 2.68
CA ASP A 52 -1.96 -13.67 3.83
C ASP A 52 -3.07 -12.66 4.18
N TYR A 53 -2.82 -11.37 3.91
CA TYR A 53 -3.82 -10.31 4.03
C TYR A 53 -4.66 -10.17 2.76
N GLY A 54 -4.25 -10.74 1.63
CA GLY A 54 -4.89 -10.55 0.33
C GLY A 54 -6.38 -10.91 0.34
N SER A 55 -6.77 -11.99 1.01
CA SER A 55 -8.19 -12.36 1.15
C SER A 55 -9.00 -11.32 1.92
N LEU A 56 -8.42 -10.76 2.99
CA LEU A 56 -9.05 -9.71 3.78
C LEU A 56 -9.14 -8.43 2.97
N LEU A 57 -8.02 -7.97 2.41
CA LEU A 57 -7.91 -6.72 1.67
C LEU A 57 -8.83 -6.71 0.43
N ARG A 58 -9.04 -7.86 -0.23
CA ARG A 58 -10.02 -8.01 -1.34
C ARG A 58 -11.47 -7.78 -0.91
N SER A 59 -11.82 -8.10 0.34
CA SER A 59 -13.19 -7.93 0.86
C SER A 59 -13.44 -6.55 1.47
N CYS A 60 -12.37 -5.77 1.62
CA CYS A 60 -12.34 -4.53 2.38
C CYS A 60 -12.47 -3.33 1.45
N GLU A 61 -13.58 -3.23 0.72
CA GLU A 61 -13.80 -2.14 -0.24
C GLU A 61 -13.73 -0.77 0.45
N HIS A 62 -14.25 -0.65 1.68
CA HIS A 62 -14.35 0.60 2.44
C HIS A 62 -13.18 0.90 3.38
N VAL A 63 -12.12 0.10 3.38
CA VAL A 63 -11.00 0.36 4.28
C VAL A 63 -10.34 1.68 3.92
N SER A 64 -10.33 2.59 4.89
CA SER A 64 -9.77 3.93 4.80
C SER A 64 -8.43 4.05 5.53
N SER A 65 -8.17 3.16 6.49
CA SER A 65 -6.94 3.14 7.29
C SER A 65 -6.43 1.71 7.46
N LEU A 66 -5.17 1.49 7.12
CA LEU A 66 -4.47 0.22 7.26
C LEU A 66 -3.14 0.43 8.01
N THR A 67 -2.99 -0.24 9.13
CA THR A 67 -1.77 -0.21 9.95
C THR A 67 -1.25 -1.63 10.16
N LEU A 68 -0.03 -1.90 9.70
CA LEU A 68 0.64 -3.20 9.84
C LEU A 68 1.88 -3.03 10.72
N LEU A 69 1.81 -3.47 11.98
CA LEU A 69 2.85 -3.35 12.99
C LEU A 69 3.67 -4.63 13.14
N GLN A 70 4.98 -4.45 13.31
CA GLN A 70 6.00 -5.45 13.63
C GLN A 70 6.12 -6.64 12.66
N THR A 71 5.58 -6.56 11.45
CA THR A 71 5.64 -7.70 10.52
C THR A 71 7.08 -7.95 10.09
N THR A 72 7.49 -9.23 10.02
CA THR A 72 8.90 -9.56 9.81
C THR A 72 9.32 -9.41 8.35
N PHE A 73 8.40 -9.56 7.40
CA PHE A 73 8.71 -9.56 5.98
C PHE A 73 7.50 -9.12 5.15
N LEU A 74 7.68 -8.10 4.31
CA LEU A 74 6.83 -7.90 3.14
C LEU A 74 7.65 -8.28 1.92
N ASP A 75 7.22 -9.33 1.22
CA ASP A 75 7.77 -9.72 -0.06
C ASP A 75 6.86 -9.26 -1.20
N GLY A 76 7.42 -8.49 -2.13
CA GLY A 76 6.77 -8.11 -3.39
C GLY A 76 7.06 -9.07 -4.56
N THR A 77 7.73 -10.21 -4.34
CA THR A 77 8.15 -11.10 -5.45
C THR A 77 7.01 -11.87 -6.12
N HIS A 78 5.84 -11.96 -5.49
CA HIS A 78 4.65 -12.56 -6.11
C HIS A 78 3.82 -11.49 -6.82
N VAL A 79 3.20 -11.88 -7.96
CA VAL A 79 2.26 -11.04 -8.71
C VAL A 79 1.12 -10.66 -7.76
N ALA A 80 1.28 -9.51 -7.10
CA ALA A 80 0.31 -9.00 -6.15
C ALA A 80 -1.02 -8.95 -6.88
N SER A 81 -2.01 -9.63 -6.31
CA SER A 81 -3.36 -9.55 -6.82
C SER A 81 -3.78 -8.09 -6.85
N ASP A 82 -4.41 -7.64 -7.94
CA ASP A 82 -4.96 -6.29 -8.04
C ASP A 82 -6.01 -6.12 -6.93
N ILE A 83 -5.60 -5.62 -5.78
CA ILE A 83 -6.50 -5.25 -4.69
C ILE A 83 -6.62 -3.74 -4.75
N PRO A 84 -7.64 -3.22 -5.45
CA PRO A 84 -7.84 -1.80 -5.52
C PRO A 84 -8.38 -1.37 -4.15
N LEU A 85 -7.49 -0.95 -3.25
CA LEU A 85 -7.83 -0.30 -2.01
C LEU A 85 -8.30 1.13 -2.32
N ILE A 86 -9.42 1.23 -3.04
CA ILE A 86 -9.91 2.47 -3.62
C ILE A 86 -10.24 3.51 -2.56
N HIS A 87 -10.62 3.11 -1.35
CA HIS A 87 -10.98 4.04 -0.28
C HIS A 87 -9.87 4.27 0.74
N LEU A 88 -8.69 3.65 0.55
CA LEU A 88 -7.57 3.78 1.47
C LEU A 88 -7.00 5.19 1.41
N LYS A 89 -7.02 5.85 2.58
CA LYS A 89 -6.47 7.19 2.80
C LYS A 89 -5.17 7.15 3.57
N TYR A 90 -5.05 6.21 4.51
CA TYR A 90 -3.93 6.14 5.45
C TYR A 90 -3.30 4.75 5.42
N LEU A 91 -2.00 4.70 5.14
CA LEU A 91 -1.21 3.48 5.18
C LEU A 91 -0.03 3.65 6.14
N GLU A 92 0.02 2.83 7.18
CA GLU A 92 1.15 2.76 8.11
C GLU A 92 1.77 1.36 8.09
N LEU A 93 3.06 1.31 7.79
CA LEU A 93 3.84 0.09 7.72
C LEU A 93 4.96 0.20 8.76
N SER A 94 4.94 -0.66 9.77
CA SER A 94 6.01 -0.77 10.75
C SER A 94 6.70 -2.13 10.71
N ILE A 95 7.73 -2.29 9.87
CA ILE A 95 8.16 -3.61 9.36
C ILE A 95 9.65 -3.79 9.48
N TYR A 96 10.13 -4.89 10.06
CA TYR A 96 11.57 -5.03 10.33
C TYR A 96 12.41 -5.09 9.03
N VAL A 97 11.95 -5.83 8.03
CA VAL A 97 12.59 -5.97 6.71
C VAL A 97 11.54 -5.80 5.62
N MET A 98 11.81 -4.89 4.68
CA MET A 98 10.94 -4.63 3.54
C MET A 98 11.67 -4.93 2.22
N VAL A 99 11.12 -5.89 1.46
CA VAL A 99 11.48 -6.16 0.07
C VAL A 99 10.38 -5.59 -0.81
N LEU A 100 10.60 -4.37 -1.29
CA LEU A 100 9.80 -3.82 -2.38
C LEU A 100 10.27 -4.50 -3.67
N GLY A 101 9.91 -5.77 -3.89
CA GLY A 101 10.24 -6.43 -5.14
C GLY A 101 9.72 -5.62 -6.34
N SER A 102 10.10 -5.98 -7.56
CA SER A 102 9.49 -5.50 -8.80
C SER A 102 8.00 -5.90 -8.95
N ALA A 103 7.29 -6.06 -7.83
CA ALA A 103 5.85 -6.08 -7.73
C ALA A 103 5.32 -4.99 -8.64
N ASN A 104 4.28 -5.33 -9.38
CA ASN A 104 3.52 -4.42 -10.20
C ASN A 104 2.76 -3.40 -9.32
N ILE A 105 3.49 -2.60 -8.52
CA ILE A 105 3.03 -1.35 -7.90
C ILE A 105 2.76 -0.31 -9.01
N LEU A 106 3.20 -0.60 -10.23
CA LEU A 106 2.53 -0.19 -11.45
C LEU A 106 1.15 -0.87 -11.50
N GLY A 107 0.15 -0.25 -10.87
CA GLY A 107 -1.22 -0.35 -11.37
C GLY A 107 -1.17 -0.05 -12.87
N ASN A 108 -1.11 -1.10 -13.68
CA ASN A 108 -1.09 -1.12 -15.14
C ASN A 108 -0.63 0.18 -15.85
N ALA A 109 0.63 0.60 -15.71
CA ALA A 109 1.29 1.28 -16.82
C ALA A 109 2.06 0.22 -17.62
N ARG A 110 1.31 -0.60 -18.36
CA ARG A 110 1.87 -1.13 -19.61
C ARG A 110 2.34 0.09 -20.37
N HIS A 111 3.64 0.18 -20.64
CA HIS A 111 4.16 0.90 -21.78
C HIS A 111 3.32 0.50 -23.00
N ARG A 112 2.29 1.28 -23.33
CA ARG A 112 1.64 1.22 -24.63
C ARG A 112 1.99 2.50 -25.35
N GLN A 113 2.95 2.32 -26.24
CA GLN A 113 3.20 3.12 -27.42
C GLN A 113 1.91 3.75 -27.95
N THR A 114 1.99 5.05 -28.19
CA THR A 114 1.34 5.81 -29.28
C THR A 114 0.31 5.03 -30.09
N SER A 115 -0.96 5.35 -29.88
CA SER A 115 -1.95 5.36 -30.96
C SER A 115 -3.06 6.33 -30.56
N LEU A 116 -3.18 7.40 -31.35
CA LEU A 116 -4.24 8.40 -31.34
C LEU A 116 -5.63 7.76 -31.51
N ASP A 117 -6.65 8.56 -31.18
CA ASP A 117 -8.11 8.35 -31.26
C ASP A 117 -8.73 7.47 -30.18
N TYR A 118 -9.15 8.06 -29.05
CA TYR A 118 -10.37 7.63 -28.34
C TYR A 118 -10.95 8.76 -27.48
N ASP A 119 -12.27 8.88 -27.57
CA ASP A 119 -13.18 9.94 -27.13
C ASP A 119 -12.98 10.43 -25.67
N GLU A 120 -12.95 11.76 -25.51
CA GLU A 120 -12.40 12.51 -24.37
C GLU A 120 -13.20 12.35 -23.06
N THR A 121 -14.47 11.94 -23.14
CA THR A 121 -15.37 11.83 -21.98
C THR A 121 -15.35 10.47 -21.27
N ASN A 122 -14.88 9.39 -21.93
CA ASN A 122 -14.75 8.07 -21.29
C ASN A 122 -13.36 7.84 -20.65
N LEU A 123 -12.39 8.72 -20.92
CA LEU A 123 -11.01 8.63 -20.41
C LEU A 123 -10.90 8.86 -18.90
N ARG A 124 -11.74 9.73 -18.31
CA ARG A 124 -11.66 10.10 -16.89
C ARG A 124 -12.00 8.97 -15.92
N LEU A 125 -13.04 8.18 -16.22
CA LEU A 125 -13.42 6.99 -15.45
C LEU A 125 -12.50 5.79 -15.73
N GLY A 126 -11.94 5.71 -16.94
CA GLY A 126 -10.95 4.70 -17.31
C GLY A 126 -9.63 4.86 -16.56
N MET A 127 -9.11 6.09 -16.46
CA MET A 127 -7.81 6.39 -15.83
C MET A 127 -7.78 6.10 -14.32
N GLN A 128 -8.85 6.38 -13.57
CA GLN A 128 -8.92 6.09 -12.14
C GLN A 128 -8.76 4.59 -11.82
N LYS A 129 -9.17 3.70 -12.72
CA LYS A 129 -9.00 2.24 -12.55
C LYS A 129 -7.54 1.79 -12.58
N TYR A 130 -6.62 2.63 -13.05
CA TYR A 130 -5.20 2.31 -13.21
C TYR A 130 -4.30 3.03 -12.22
N VAL A 131 -4.82 4.00 -11.45
CA VAL A 131 -4.02 4.70 -10.45
C VAL A 131 -3.89 3.81 -9.21
N PHE A 132 -2.66 3.38 -8.91
CA PHE A 132 -2.33 2.67 -7.68
C PHE A 132 -2.71 3.53 -6.45
N MET A 133 -3.55 3.00 -5.56
CA MET A 133 -4.04 3.66 -4.34
C MET A 133 -4.54 5.11 -4.58
N PRO A 134 -5.63 5.32 -5.35
CA PRO A 134 -6.00 6.63 -5.89
C PRO A 134 -6.41 7.67 -4.83
N ASN A 135 -6.79 7.24 -3.63
CA ASN A 135 -7.23 8.11 -2.54
C ASN A 135 -6.23 8.19 -1.36
N LEU A 136 -5.02 7.65 -1.54
CA LEU A 136 -3.97 7.71 -0.52
C LEU A 136 -3.56 9.16 -0.25
N LEU A 137 -3.76 9.58 0.99
CA LEU A 137 -3.40 10.91 1.50
C LEU A 137 -2.06 10.87 2.24
N ALA A 138 -1.85 9.83 3.05
CA ALA A 138 -0.64 9.71 3.85
C ALA A 138 -0.09 8.29 3.87
N ILE A 139 1.24 8.19 3.82
CA ILE A 139 1.98 6.96 3.98
C ILE A 139 3.09 7.12 5.02
N SER A 140 3.17 6.19 5.96
CA SER A 140 4.20 6.19 7.01
C SER A 140 4.93 4.84 7.06
N PHE A 141 6.25 4.89 7.04
CA PHE A 141 7.15 3.78 7.25
C PHE A 141 7.83 3.97 8.61
N LYS A 142 7.57 3.10 9.58
CA LYS A 142 8.19 3.17 10.92
C LYS A 142 9.03 1.93 11.20
N ASN A 143 10.21 2.08 11.79
CA ASN A 143 11.12 0.95 12.03
C ASN A 143 11.40 0.10 10.76
N CYS A 144 11.29 0.71 9.57
CA CYS A 144 11.43 0.01 8.30
C CYS A 144 12.89 -0.06 7.85
N THR A 145 13.35 -1.27 7.51
CA THR A 145 14.65 -1.47 6.83
C THR A 145 14.40 -1.94 5.40
N PHE A 146 14.63 -1.07 4.42
CA PHE A 146 14.62 -1.47 3.02
C PHE A 146 15.87 -2.31 2.73
N ILE A 147 15.71 -3.46 2.08
CA ILE A 147 16.87 -4.33 1.76
C ILE A 147 17.17 -4.45 0.27
N ASP A 148 16.36 -3.82 -0.58
CA ASP A 148 16.57 -3.74 -2.03
C ASP A 148 16.53 -2.27 -2.49
N SER A 149 17.69 -1.75 -2.89
CA SER A 149 17.82 -0.36 -3.38
C SER A 149 17.08 -0.14 -4.69
N LYS A 150 17.05 -1.15 -5.58
CA LYS A 150 16.34 -1.03 -6.87
C LYS A 150 14.84 -0.96 -6.61
N GLY A 151 14.33 -1.91 -5.84
CA GLY A 151 12.94 -1.96 -5.42
C GLY A 151 12.46 -0.69 -4.71
N ALA A 152 13.27 -0.18 -3.79
CA ALA A 152 12.97 1.06 -3.09
C ALA A 152 12.95 2.27 -4.04
N GLY A 153 13.89 2.34 -5.00
CA GLY A 153 13.88 3.37 -6.04
C GLY A 153 12.65 3.29 -6.97
N ASP A 154 12.34 2.09 -7.47
CA ASP A 154 11.19 1.85 -8.35
C ASP A 154 9.87 2.23 -7.64
N PHE A 155 9.76 1.97 -6.35
CA PHE A 155 8.60 2.34 -5.55
C PHE A 155 8.47 3.86 -5.36
N ALA A 156 9.58 4.57 -5.10
CA ALA A 156 9.58 6.03 -5.06
C ALA A 156 9.15 6.64 -6.40
N ASP A 157 9.68 6.12 -7.51
CA ASP A 157 9.30 6.55 -8.86
C ASP A 157 7.81 6.28 -9.14
N ALA A 158 7.26 5.16 -8.66
CA ALA A 158 5.83 4.86 -8.77
C ALA A 158 4.94 5.82 -7.98
N LEU A 159 5.36 6.25 -6.78
CA LEU A 159 4.65 7.28 -6.00
C LEU A 159 4.67 8.63 -6.71
N ALA A 160 5.80 9.01 -7.28
CA ALA A 160 5.93 10.24 -8.08
C ALA A 160 5.02 10.20 -9.32
N ARG A 161 5.04 9.08 -10.06
CA ARG A 161 4.18 8.85 -11.23
C ARG A 161 2.70 8.91 -10.86
N ARG A 162 2.31 8.33 -9.72
CA ARG A 162 0.94 8.41 -9.20
C ARG A 162 0.53 9.87 -8.96
N GLN A 163 1.39 10.65 -8.31
CA GLN A 163 1.12 12.06 -8.03
C GLN A 163 1.00 12.89 -9.31
N GLU A 164 1.82 12.60 -10.32
CA GLU A 164 1.72 13.18 -11.66
C GLU A 164 0.34 12.94 -12.27
N ILE A 165 -0.08 11.68 -12.33
CA ILE A 165 -1.37 11.29 -12.92
C ILE A 165 -2.52 11.98 -12.18
N LEU A 166 -2.49 12.06 -10.85
CA LEU A 166 -3.56 12.70 -10.09
C LEU A 166 -3.64 14.21 -10.35
N LYS A 167 -2.49 14.90 -10.46
CA LYS A 167 -2.40 16.32 -10.82
C LYS A 167 -2.96 16.58 -12.22
N GLU A 168 -2.74 15.65 -13.16
CA GLU A 168 -3.18 15.79 -14.56
C GLU A 168 -4.65 15.39 -14.79
N THR A 169 -5.14 14.37 -14.09
CA THR A 169 -6.39 13.68 -14.47
C THR A 169 -7.57 13.88 -13.53
N SER A 170 -7.36 14.30 -12.26
CA SER A 170 -8.38 14.10 -11.22
C SER A 170 -8.63 15.32 -10.32
N SER A 171 -9.82 15.35 -9.71
CA SER A 171 -10.14 16.19 -8.54
C SER A 171 -9.86 15.48 -7.21
N LEU A 172 -9.21 14.31 -7.25
CA LEU A 172 -8.90 13.54 -6.05
C LEU A 172 -7.68 14.16 -5.37
N PRO A 173 -7.65 14.15 -4.03
CA PRO A 173 -6.50 14.65 -3.29
C PRO A 173 -5.28 13.77 -3.59
N GLY A 174 -4.15 14.42 -3.85
CA GLY A 174 -2.86 13.77 -3.96
C GLY A 174 -2.35 13.28 -2.60
N ILE A 175 -1.14 12.72 -2.58
CA ILE A 175 -0.44 12.51 -1.30
C ILE A 175 -0.17 13.88 -0.69
N GLU A 176 -0.43 13.99 0.60
CA GLU A 176 -0.19 15.18 1.43
C GLU A 176 1.01 14.96 2.35
N GLY A 177 1.23 13.72 2.82
CA GLY A 177 2.31 13.39 3.75
C GLY A 177 2.98 12.05 3.48
N LEU A 178 4.31 12.04 3.52
CA LEU A 178 5.13 10.85 3.45
C LEU A 178 6.14 10.87 4.58
N SER A 179 6.10 9.87 5.46
CA SER A 179 7.01 9.78 6.60
C SER A 179 7.83 8.50 6.53
N PHE A 180 9.15 8.61 6.64
CA PHE A 180 10.06 7.50 6.85
C PHE A 180 10.81 7.70 8.17
N ILE A 181 10.60 6.80 9.10
CA ILE A 181 11.26 6.76 10.41
C ILE A 181 11.92 5.37 10.52
N GLY A 182 13.22 5.29 10.29
CA GLY A 182 13.88 3.99 10.18
C GLY A 182 15.40 4.07 10.12
N LYS A 183 16.05 2.90 10.11
CA LYS A 183 17.51 2.83 10.06
C LYS A 183 17.99 3.22 8.67
N GLU A 184 18.96 4.13 8.61
CA GLU A 184 19.57 4.53 7.34
C GLU A 184 20.42 3.38 6.75
N ASN A 185 20.21 3.10 5.47
CA ASN A 185 21.04 2.22 4.66
C ASN A 185 21.00 2.66 3.19
N GLU A 186 21.75 1.99 2.31
CA GLU A 186 21.83 2.38 0.90
C GLU A 186 20.47 2.36 0.19
N ALA A 187 19.58 1.43 0.53
CA ALA A 187 18.25 1.35 -0.07
C ALA A 187 17.33 2.50 0.41
N SER A 188 17.37 2.85 1.71
CA SER A 188 16.60 3.97 2.24
C SER A 188 17.10 5.32 1.72
N LYS A 189 18.42 5.46 1.51
CA LYS A 189 19.01 6.64 0.86
C LYS A 189 18.52 6.79 -0.57
N VAL A 190 18.50 5.70 -1.34
CA VAL A 190 17.98 5.69 -2.71
C VAL A 190 16.50 6.09 -2.72
N PHE A 191 15.68 5.49 -1.87
CA PHE A 191 14.26 5.84 -1.73
C PHE A 191 14.08 7.34 -1.44
N CYS A 192 14.71 7.85 -0.38
CA CYS A 192 14.59 9.25 0.02
C CYS A 192 15.13 10.21 -1.05
N SER A 193 16.24 9.86 -1.70
CA SER A 193 16.82 10.67 -2.78
C SER A 193 15.88 10.75 -3.97
N ARG A 194 15.25 9.64 -4.38
CA ARG A 194 14.30 9.61 -5.50
C ARG A 194 13.05 10.42 -5.21
N LEU A 195 12.50 10.31 -4.01
CA LEU A 195 11.35 11.12 -3.60
C LEU A 195 11.66 12.63 -3.65
N ARG A 196 12.84 13.05 -3.16
CA ARG A 196 13.24 14.47 -3.18
C ARG A 196 13.56 15.00 -4.57
N GLN A 197 13.92 14.15 -5.51
CA GLN A 197 14.19 14.53 -6.91
C GLN A 197 12.91 14.61 -7.75
N ALA A 198 11.83 13.98 -7.29
CA ALA A 198 10.55 13.96 -7.98
C ALA A 198 9.80 15.27 -7.76
N LYS A 199 9.86 16.17 -8.75
CA LYS A 199 9.13 17.46 -8.77
C LYS A 199 7.65 17.33 -8.48
N GLN A 200 7.06 16.18 -8.82
CA GLN A 200 5.64 15.93 -8.59
C GLN A 200 5.28 15.89 -7.09
N LEU A 201 6.27 15.62 -6.23
CA LEU A 201 6.14 15.54 -4.77
C LEU A 201 6.64 16.80 -4.04
N ASP A 202 6.92 17.91 -4.73
CA ASP A 202 7.42 19.15 -4.10
C ASP A 202 6.46 19.72 -3.02
N ASP A 203 5.16 19.50 -3.20
CA ASP A 203 4.11 19.96 -2.28
C ASP A 203 3.82 18.95 -1.15
N VAL A 204 4.53 17.82 -1.10
CA VAL A 204 4.31 16.74 -0.13
C VAL A 204 5.19 16.95 1.08
N ASP A 205 4.62 16.86 2.28
CA ASP A 205 5.40 16.88 3.53
C ASP A 205 6.18 15.55 3.65
N ILE A 206 7.47 15.59 3.28
CA ILE A 206 8.38 14.44 3.36
C ILE A 206 9.21 14.54 4.64
N GLN A 207 8.89 13.68 5.60
CA GLN A 207 9.62 13.58 6.86
C GLN A 207 10.54 12.37 6.83
N VAL A 208 11.83 12.57 7.09
CA VAL A 208 12.83 11.50 7.19
C VAL A 208 13.51 11.62 8.55
N ALA A 209 13.35 10.61 9.40
CA ALA A 209 13.98 10.53 10.71
C ALA A 209 14.69 9.19 10.89
N GLU A 210 15.79 9.22 11.66
CA GLU A 210 16.48 8.01 12.12
C GLU A 210 15.94 7.60 13.49
N ASN A 211 15.86 6.28 13.72
CA ASN A 211 15.55 5.67 15.02
C ASN A 211 16.82 5.22 15.73
#